data_AF-A0A2N5XGN7-F1
#
_entry.id   AF-A0A2N5XGN7-F1
#
_cell.length_a   1.000
_cell.length_b   1.000
_cell.length_c   1.000
_cell.angle_alpha   90.00
_cell.angle_beta   90.00
_cell.angle_gamma   90.00
#
_symmetry.space_group_name_H-M   'P 1'
#
loop_
_entity.id
_entity.type
_entity.pdbx_description
1 polymer ?
#
loop_
_entity_poly.entity_id
_entity_poly.type
_entity_poly.pdbx_seq_one_letter_code
_entity_poly.pdbx_strand_id
1 'polypeptide(L)'
;MRAARLIHLVLLLQARGSMTGTELARELEVSERTVARDAAALSEAGVPVYAERGRAGGYRLVDGYRTRLTGLGRTEAEALFLSGVPQALREMGLADVASAARLKVTAAL
;
A
#
# COMPACT_ATOMS: atom_id res chain seq x y z
N MET A 1 4.11 -9.92 13.68
CA MET A 1 2.81 -10.20 13.01
C MET A 1 3.01 -10.27 11.49
N ARG A 2 2.43 -11.25 10.79
CA ARG A 2 2.58 -11.43 9.33
C ARG A 2 2.15 -10.19 8.53
N ALA A 3 1.02 -9.58 8.89
CA ALA A 3 0.50 -8.39 8.21
C ALA A 3 1.47 -7.19 8.24
N ALA A 4 2.08 -6.90 9.38
CA ALA A 4 3.07 -5.82 9.51
C ALA A 4 4.27 -6.03 8.57
N ARG A 5 4.72 -7.28 8.40
CA ARG A 5 5.83 -7.61 7.49
C ARG A 5 5.45 -7.46 6.02
N LEU A 6 4.23 -7.87 5.64
CA LEU A 6 3.75 -7.67 4.26
C LEU A 6 3.67 -6.18 3.89
N ILE A 7 3.19 -5.36 4.82
CA ILE A 7 3.17 -3.90 4.66
C ILE A 7 4.60 -3.37 4.52
N HIS A 8 5.53 -3.82 5.38
CA HIS A 8 6.92 -3.39 5.33
C HIS A 8 7.59 -3.76 3.99
N LEU A 9 7.36 -4.97 3.47
CA LEU A 9 7.85 -5.41 2.16
C LEU A 9 7.40 -4.45 1.05
N VAL A 10 6.10 -4.10 0.99
CA VAL A 10 5.57 -3.18 -0.03
C VAL A 10 6.23 -1.79 0.08
N LEU A 11 6.38 -1.27 1.30
CA LEU A 11 7.01 0.04 1.52
C LEU A 11 8.48 0.07 1.08
N LEU A 12 9.24 -1.00 1.35
CA LEU A 12 10.62 -1.15 0.88
C LEU A 12 10.71 -1.09 -0.65
N LEU A 13 9.84 -1.83 -1.34
CA LEU A 13 9.77 -1.82 -2.80
C LEU A 13 9.34 -0.47 -3.36
N GLN A 14 8.45 0.27 -2.70
CA GLN A 14 8.06 1.62 -3.12
C GLN A 14 9.19 2.64 -2.95
N ALA A 15 9.97 2.52 -1.87
CA ALA A 15 11.07 3.43 -1.57
C ALA A 15 12.30 3.19 -2.46
N ARG A 16 12.60 1.92 -2.77
CA ARG A 16 13.81 1.52 -3.51
C ARG A 16 13.56 1.17 -4.98
N GLY A 17 12.31 1.01 -5.39
CA GLY A 17 11.91 0.60 -6.75
C GLY A 17 12.05 -0.90 -6.98
N SER A 18 13.24 -1.45 -6.74
CA SER A 18 13.52 -2.89 -6.84
C SER A 18 14.49 -3.35 -5.75
N MET A 19 14.31 -4.56 -5.23
CA MET A 19 15.22 -5.18 -4.26
C MET A 19 15.32 -6.69 -4.52
N THR A 20 16.52 -7.26 -4.38
CA THR A 20 16.75 -8.70 -4.46
C THR A 20 16.07 -9.45 -3.31
N GLY A 21 15.86 -10.77 -3.49
CA GLY A 21 15.35 -11.62 -2.41
C GLY A 21 16.23 -11.60 -1.17
N THR A 22 17.56 -11.60 -1.35
CA THR A 22 18.54 -11.53 -0.26
C THR A 22 18.49 -10.20 0.51
N GLU A 23 18.33 -9.07 -0.19
CA GLU A 23 18.18 -7.76 0.45
C GLU A 23 16.89 -7.67 1.27
N LEU A 24 15.76 -8.10 0.70
CA LEU A 24 14.49 -8.15 1.42
C LEU A 24 14.54 -9.10 2.62
N ALA A 25 15.19 -10.26 2.48
CA ALA A 25 15.37 -11.22 3.55
C ALA A 25 16.15 -10.61 4.73
N ARG A 26 17.21 -9.85 4.43
CA ARG A 26 18.01 -9.14 5.43
C ARG A 26 17.21 -8.03 6.13
N GLU A 27 16.55 -7.16 5.37
CA GLU A 27 15.79 -6.01 5.92
C GLU A 27 14.54 -6.44 6.69
N LEU A 28 13.90 -7.52 6.28
CA LEU A 28 12.71 -8.06 6.95
C LEU A 28 13.03 -9.11 8.02
N GLU A 29 14.32 -9.42 8.21
CA GLU A 29 14.82 -10.43 9.16
C GLU A 29 14.17 -11.81 8.98
N VAL A 30 14.04 -12.26 7.73
CA VAL A 30 13.44 -13.56 7.37
C VAL A 30 14.26 -14.28 6.31
N SER A 31 13.91 -15.54 6.02
CA SER A 31 14.52 -16.27 4.90
C SER A 31 14.03 -15.77 3.53
N GLU A 32 14.82 -15.95 2.47
CA GLU A 32 14.39 -15.67 1.09
C GLU A 32 13.14 -16.49 0.69
N ARG A 33 12.99 -17.70 1.22
CA ARG A 33 11.79 -18.54 1.03
C ARG A 33 10.54 -17.86 1.63
N THR A 34 10.70 -17.18 2.77
CA THR A 34 9.61 -16.40 3.37
C THR A 34 9.27 -15.18 2.52
N VAL A 35 10.28 -14.47 1.99
CA VAL A 35 10.08 -13.36 1.05
C VAL A 35 9.30 -13.80 -0.17
N ALA A 36 9.68 -14.91 -0.80
CA ALA A 36 8.97 -15.45 -1.96
C ALA A 36 7.51 -15.79 -1.64
N ARG A 37 7.25 -16.37 -0.46
CA ARG A 37 5.89 -16.69 0.00
C ARG A 37 5.06 -15.45 0.29
N ASP A 38 5.67 -14.43 0.89
CA ASP A 38 5.02 -13.17 1.22
C ASP A 38 4.73 -12.34 -0.04
N ALA A 39 5.64 -12.35 -1.02
CA ALA A 39 5.41 -11.75 -2.34
C ALA A 39 4.27 -12.44 -3.11
N ALA A 40 4.20 -13.78 -3.07
CA ALA A 40 3.08 -14.52 -3.66
C ALA A 40 1.75 -14.17 -2.98
N ALA A 41 1.72 -14.12 -1.65
CA ALA A 41 0.53 -13.74 -0.90
C ALA A 41 0.06 -12.30 -1.20
N LEU A 42 1.00 -11.37 -1.41
CA LEU A 42 0.70 -10.01 -1.86
C LEU A 42 0.08 -10.00 -3.26
N SER A 43 0.64 -10.78 -4.19
CA SER A 43 0.09 -10.94 -5.53
C SER A 43 -1.32 -11.55 -5.51
N GLU A 44 -1.57 -12.58 -4.69
CA GLU A 44 -2.89 -13.18 -4.49
C GLU A 44 -3.89 -12.17 -3.89
N ALA A 45 -3.41 -11.26 -3.05
CA ALA A 45 -4.20 -10.17 -2.48
C ALA A 45 -4.37 -8.96 -3.43
N GLY A 46 -3.93 -9.05 -4.68
CA GLY A 46 -4.08 -7.99 -5.69
C GLY A 46 -3.02 -6.89 -5.63
N VAL A 47 -1.99 -7.02 -4.80
CA VAL A 47 -0.83 -6.10 -4.81
C VAL A 47 0.12 -6.53 -5.92
N PRO A 48 0.44 -5.68 -6.91
CA PRO A 48 1.16 -6.07 -8.11
C PRO A 48 2.68 -6.17 -7.90
N VAL A 49 3.10 -7.08 -7.02
CA VAL A 49 4.51 -7.45 -6.80
C VAL A 49 4.88 -8.56 -7.80
N TYR A 50 6.00 -8.40 -8.50
CA TYR A 50 6.56 -9.45 -9.35
C TYR A 50 8.05 -9.63 -9.11
N ALA A 51 8.50 -10.86 -9.37
CA ALA A 51 9.91 -11.23 -9.34
C ALA A 51 10.47 -11.18 -10.76
N GLU A 52 11.46 -10.33 -10.97
CA GLU A 52 12.24 -10.25 -12.19
C GLU A 52 13.39 -11.27 -12.12
N ARG A 53 13.51 -12.14 -13.12
CA ARG A 53 14.53 -13.21 -13.13
C ARG A 53 15.85 -12.70 -13.71
N GLY A 54 16.99 -13.10 -13.13
CA GLY A 54 18.32 -12.82 -13.67
C GLY A 54 19.36 -12.52 -12.58
N ARG A 55 20.62 -12.30 -12.97
CA ARG A 55 21.73 -11.95 -12.05
C ARG A 55 21.54 -10.60 -11.33
N ALA A 56 20.80 -9.69 -11.95
CA ALA A 56 20.34 -8.42 -11.36
C ALA A 56 18.84 -8.45 -11.03
N GLY A 57 18.23 -9.64 -11.02
CA GLY A 57 16.81 -9.83 -10.80
C GLY A 57 16.42 -9.56 -9.34
N GLY A 58 15.18 -9.14 -9.13
CA GLY A 58 14.67 -8.80 -7.80
C GLY A 58 13.15 -8.68 -7.81
N TYR A 59 12.61 -8.37 -6.64
CA TYR A 59 11.22 -8.01 -6.48
C TYR A 59 11.04 -6.53 -6.78
N ARG A 60 9.97 -6.22 -7.49
CA ARG A 60 9.53 -4.84 -7.72
C ARG A 60 8.02 -4.78 -7.82
N LEU A 61 7.51 -3.56 -7.74
CA LEU A 61 6.12 -3.27 -8.00
C LEU A 61 5.97 -2.82 -9.45
N VAL A 62 4.80 -3.06 -10.05
CA VAL A 62 4.49 -2.57 -11.41
C VAL A 62 4.64 -1.06 -11.43
N ASP A 63 5.38 -0.55 -12.44
CA ASP A 63 5.75 0.85 -12.55
C ASP A 63 4.53 1.75 -12.37
N GLY A 64 4.63 2.66 -11.40
CA GLY A 64 3.53 3.55 -11.02
C GLY A 64 2.72 3.12 -9.79
N TYR A 65 2.96 1.93 -9.22
CA TYR A 65 2.38 1.54 -7.92
C TYR A 65 3.09 2.25 -6.75
N ARG A 66 2.98 3.57 -6.73
CA ARG A 66 3.26 4.40 -5.55
C ARG A 66 1.98 4.46 -4.74
N THR A 67 2.08 4.31 -3.42
CA THR A 67 1.03 4.60 -2.45
C THR A 67 0.55 6.05 -2.61
N ARG A 68 -0.31 6.30 -3.58
CA ARG A 68 -1.28 7.38 -3.56
C ARG A 68 -2.54 6.77 -2.94
N LEU A 69 -2.70 6.89 -1.62
CA LEU A 69 -3.93 6.49 -0.93
C LEU A 69 -4.48 5.09 -1.32
N THR A 70 -3.60 4.13 -1.63
CA THR A 70 -4.02 2.81 -2.11
C THR A 70 -4.46 1.97 -0.92
N GLY A 71 -5.77 1.96 -0.69
CA GLY A 71 -6.47 1.25 0.38
C GLY A 71 -7.89 1.76 0.57
N LEU A 72 -8.22 2.92 0.00
CA LEU A 72 -9.58 3.45 -0.07
C LEU A 72 -9.99 3.48 -1.55
N GLY A 73 -10.89 2.60 -1.98
CA GLY A 73 -11.50 2.62 -3.30
C GLY A 73 -12.55 3.73 -3.43
N ARG A 74 -12.97 4.05 -4.65
CA ARG A 74 -14.01 5.06 -4.93
C ARG A 74 -15.28 4.83 -4.10
N THR A 75 -15.78 3.60 -4.09
CA THR A 75 -16.97 3.22 -3.33
C THR A 75 -16.78 3.33 -1.82
N GLU A 76 -15.59 3.01 -1.30
CA GLU A 76 -15.28 3.11 0.14
C GLU A 76 -15.17 4.58 0.57
N ALA A 77 -14.58 5.42 -0.27
CA ALA A 77 -14.55 6.87 -0.06
C ALA A 77 -15.96 7.47 -0.07
N GLU A 78 -16.78 7.13 -1.06
CA GLU A 78 -18.17 7.57 -1.15
C GLU A 78 -18.99 7.11 0.06
N ALA A 79 -18.85 5.85 0.49
CA ALA A 79 -19.49 5.33 1.69
C ALA A 79 -19.06 6.08 2.96
N LEU A 80 -17.78 6.47 3.07
CA LEU A 80 -17.27 7.25 4.20
C LEU A 80 -17.95 8.63 4.26
N PHE A 81 -18.23 9.27 3.11
CA PHE A 81 -18.95 10.54 3.05
C PHE A 81 -20.46 10.40 3.26
N LEU A 82 -21.05 9.25 2.90
CA LEU A 82 -22.49 8.97 3.09
C LEU A 82 -22.83 8.44 4.50
N SER A 83 -21.85 7.93 5.25
CA SER A 83 -22.04 7.32 6.58
C SER A 83 -22.35 8.31 7.73
N GLY A 84 -22.42 9.61 7.46
CA GLY A 84 -22.66 10.63 8.48
C GLY A 84 -21.41 11.14 9.21
N VAL A 85 -20.23 10.54 8.97
CA VAL A 85 -18.93 11.04 9.46
C VAL A 85 -18.71 12.54 9.16
N PRO A 86 -19.08 13.07 7.98
CA PRO A 86 -18.97 14.51 7.71
C PRO A 86 -19.81 15.39 8.64
N GLN A 87 -20.92 14.88 9.19
CA GLN A 87 -21.75 15.61 10.14
C GLN A 87 -21.12 15.64 11.53
N ALA A 88 -20.64 14.50 12.02
CA ALA A 88 -19.90 14.43 13.28
C ALA A 88 -18.67 15.35 13.27
N LEU A 89 -17.93 15.40 12.16
CA LEU A 89 -16.80 16.31 11.99
C LEU A 89 -17.20 17.80 12.02
N ARG A 90 -18.39 18.16 11.52
CA ARG A 90 -18.91 19.53 11.63
C ARG A 90 -19.25 19.89 13.07
N GLU A 91 -19.89 18.98 13.80
CA GLU A 91 -20.23 19.16 15.22
C GLU A 91 -18.98 19.33 16.10
N MET A 92 -17.85 18.76 15.67
CA MET A 92 -16.53 18.92 16.30
C MET A 92 -15.74 20.16 15.82
N GLY A 93 -16.31 21.00 14.95
CA GLY A 93 -15.62 22.18 14.39
C GLY A 93 -14.54 21.87 13.35
N LEU A 94 -14.52 20.65 12.81
CA LEU A 94 -13.53 20.17 11.82
C LEU A 94 -14.04 20.26 10.36
N ALA A 95 -15.00 21.15 10.10
CA ALA A 95 -15.68 21.24 8.80
C ALA A 95 -14.72 21.53 7.62
N ASP A 96 -13.76 22.43 7.82
CA ASP A 96 -12.80 22.81 6.78
C ASP A 96 -11.80 21.69 6.49
N VAL A 97 -11.37 20.98 7.53
CA VAL A 97 -10.48 19.82 7.41
C VAL A 97 -11.18 18.70 6.64
N ALA A 98 -12.46 18.44 6.93
CA ALA A 98 -13.27 17.45 6.23
C ALA A 98 -13.44 17.80 4.73
N SER A 99 -13.66 19.07 4.42
CA SER A 99 -13.80 19.56 3.04
C SER A 99 -12.50 19.44 2.25
N ALA A 100 -11.37 19.82 2.86
CA ALA A 100 -10.05 19.64 2.28
C ALA A 100 -9.69 18.16 2.08
N ALA A 101 -10.04 17.30 3.04
CA ALA A 101 -9.86 15.85 2.93
C ALA A 101 -10.68 15.27 1.78
N ARG A 102 -11.94 15.69 1.60
CA ARG A 102 -12.79 15.27 0.47
C ARG A 102 -12.16 15.61 -0.87
N LEU A 103 -11.70 16.85 -1.04
CA LEU A 103 -11.04 17.29 -2.27
C LEU A 103 -9.78 16.46 -2.57
N LYS A 104 -8.96 16.19 -1.55
CA LYS A 104 -7.75 15.37 -1.69
C LYS A 104 -8.07 13.92 -2.06
N VAL A 105 -9.10 13.34 -1.44
CA VAL A 105 -9.55 11.97 -1.72
C VAL A 105 -10.12 11.87 -3.13
N THR A 106 -11.00 12.79 -3.54
CA THR A 106 -11.54 12.82 -4.91
C THR A 106 -10.47 13.05 -5.96
N ALA A 107 -9.46 13.88 -5.68
CA ALA A 107 -8.34 14.10 -6.60
C ALA A 107 -7.37 12.91 -6.70
N ALA A 108 -7.42 12.00 -5.72
CA ALA A 108 -6.55 10.83 -5.66
C ALA A 108 -7.19 9.54 -6.22
N LEU A 109 -8.47 9.57 -6.61
CA LEU A 109 -9.31 8.42 -7.05
C LEU A 109 -9.85 8.59 -8.47
#